data_AF-A0A0D0VN96-F1
#
_entry.id   AF-A0A0D0VN96-F1
#
_cell.length_a   1.000
_cell.length_b   1.000
_cell.length_c   1.000
_cell.angle_alpha   90.00
_cell.angle_beta   90.00
_cell.angle_gamma   90.00
#
_symmetry.space_group_name_H-M   'P 1'
#
loop_
_entity.id
_entity.type
_entity.pdbx_description
1 polymer ?
#
loop_
_entity_poly.entity_id
_entity_poly.type
_entity_poly.pdbx_seq_one_letter_code
_entity_poly.pdbx_strand_id
1 'polypeptide(L)'
;MLPTAARRSLAGLIPPKIATPGAVSSGTTSARTAQVIDFYSKLPKGPKPASQKVGGIKGRFFEGKNASGVPLLATFGTLFLIGYTIDYNMHLKHHKHGHH
;
A
#
# COMPACT_ATOMS: atom_id res chain seq x y z
N MET A 1 18.82 14.43 30.29
CA MET A 1 19.86 13.96 29.35
C MET A 1 20.35 15.17 28.55
N LEU A 2 21.53 15.71 28.85
CA LEU A 2 22.07 16.89 28.16
C LEU A 2 22.61 16.50 26.77
N PRO A 3 22.30 17.26 25.70
CA PRO A 3 22.89 17.03 24.39
C PRO A 3 24.40 17.31 24.42
N THR A 4 25.20 16.39 23.86
CA THR A 4 26.65 16.52 23.72
C THR A 4 27.04 17.74 22.89
N ALA A 5 28.17 18.38 23.20
CA ALA A 5 28.64 19.61 22.53
C ALA A 5 28.68 19.50 20.99
N ALA A 6 28.99 18.30 20.46
CA ALA A 6 28.94 18.00 19.02
C ALA A 6 27.52 18.11 18.41
N ARG A 7 26.47 17.74 19.14
CA ARG A 7 25.08 17.93 18.67
C ARG A 7 24.66 19.39 18.63
N ARG A 8 25.22 20.23 19.51
CA ARG A 8 24.91 21.68 19.56
C ARG A 8 25.58 22.45 18.43
N SER A 9 26.81 22.09 18.04
CA SER A 9 27.49 22.70 16.90
C SER A 9 26.86 22.32 15.55
N LEU A 10 26.29 21.11 15.45
CA LEU A 10 25.58 20.64 14.26
C LEU A 10 24.10 21.06 14.19
N ALA A 11 23.55 21.67 15.24
CA ALA A 11 22.13 22.03 15.35
C ALA A 11 21.66 23.10 14.32
N GLY A 12 22.60 23.85 13.73
CA GLY A 12 22.31 24.84 12.68
C GLY A 12 22.55 24.33 11.25
N LEU A 13 23.14 23.15 11.06
CA LEU A 13 23.50 22.64 9.74
C LEU A 13 22.30 22.03 9.01
N ILE A 14 21.34 21.47 9.76
CA ILE A 14 20.10 20.92 9.21
C ILE A 14 18.97 21.69 9.88
N PRO A 15 18.19 22.49 9.12
CA PRO A 15 17.06 23.20 9.71
C PRO A 15 16.07 22.18 10.31
N PRO A 16 15.59 22.38 11.54
CA PRO A 16 14.61 21.50 12.15
C PRO A 16 13.34 21.50 11.29
N LYS A 17 12.59 20.40 11.31
CA LYS A 17 11.39 20.22 10.49
C LYS A 17 10.24 21.10 11.01
N ILE A 18 10.31 22.41 10.71
CA ILE A 18 9.38 23.47 11.14
C ILE A 18 7.98 23.35 10.50
N ALA A 19 7.85 22.58 9.43
CA ALA A 19 6.58 22.30 8.74
C ALA A 19 5.97 20.95 9.15
N THR A 20 6.30 20.43 10.34
CA THR A 20 5.55 19.31 10.91
C THR A 20 4.26 19.86 11.53
N PRO A 21 3.10 19.18 11.41
CA PRO A 21 1.84 19.66 11.99
C PRO A 21 1.92 20.03 13.48
N GLY A 22 2.80 19.34 14.23
CA GLY A 22 3.07 19.63 15.65
C GLY A 22 3.92 20.88 15.89
N ALA A 23 4.68 21.36 14.91
CA ALA A 23 5.48 22.58 15.03
C ALA A 23 4.68 23.86 14.71
N VAL A 24 3.56 23.73 13.98
CA VAL A 24 2.68 24.86 13.58
C VAL A 24 1.42 24.98 14.44
N SER A 25 1.11 24.01 15.31
CA SER A 25 0.00 24.14 16.26
C SER A 25 0.41 25.05 17.41
N SER A 26 -0.04 26.30 17.38
CA SER A 26 0.17 27.29 18.44
C SER A 26 -0.52 26.86 19.75
N GLY A 27 0.23 26.18 20.62
CA GLY A 27 -0.17 25.88 22.00
C GLY A 27 -1.22 24.78 22.20
N THR A 28 -1.43 24.42 23.47
CA THR A 28 -2.36 23.36 23.91
C THR A 28 -3.80 23.59 23.46
N THR A 29 -4.21 24.85 23.26
CA THR A 29 -5.54 25.21 22.72
C THR A 29 -5.70 24.77 21.27
N SER A 30 -4.66 24.91 20.42
CA SER A 30 -4.70 24.44 19.03
C SER A 30 -4.86 22.92 18.94
N ALA A 31 -4.20 22.17 19.83
CA ALA A 31 -4.34 20.72 19.92
C ALA A 31 -5.75 20.28 20.35
N ARG A 32 -6.35 20.97 21.33
CA ARG A 32 -7.75 20.70 21.76
C ARG A 32 -8.74 20.97 20.64
N THR A 33 -8.58 22.07 19.91
CA THR A 33 -9.44 22.39 18.76
C THR A 33 -9.30 21.35 17.64
N ALA A 34 -8.08 20.90 17.36
CA ALA A 34 -7.84 19.83 16.39
C ALA A 34 -8.51 18.50 16.80
N GLN A 35 -8.48 18.14 18.09
CA GLN A 35 -9.15 16.95 18.60
C GLN A 35 -10.68 17.02 18.46
N VAL A 36 -11.27 18.19 18.70
CA VAL A 36 -12.72 18.40 18.53
C VAL A 36 -13.11 18.32 17.05
N ILE A 37 -12.34 18.94 16.15
CA ILE A 37 -12.55 18.86 14.71
C ILE A 37 -12.39 17.40 14.24
N ASP A 38 -11.35 16.71 14.69
CA ASP A 38 -11.10 15.31 14.35
C ASP A 38 -12.24 14.40 14.82
N PHE A 39 -12.73 14.60 16.05
CA PHE A 39 -13.89 13.91 16.59
C PHE A 39 -15.11 14.11 15.68
N TYR A 40 -15.44 15.35 15.34
CA TYR A 40 -16.58 15.65 14.46
C TYR A 40 -16.39 15.14 13.02
N SER A 41 -15.16 15.12 12.53
CA SER A 41 -14.85 14.60 11.19
C SER A 41 -15.06 13.09 11.08
N LYS A 42 -14.86 12.36 12.19
CA LYS A 42 -14.91 10.90 12.31
C LYS A 42 -16.27 10.35 12.73
N LEU A 43 -17.28 11.19 12.97
CA LEU A 43 -18.63 10.67 13.23
C LEU A 43 -19.04 9.70 12.10
N PRO A 44 -19.75 8.60 12.40
CA PRO A 44 -20.19 7.65 11.38
C PRO A 44 -21.08 8.34 10.33
N LYS A 45 -20.49 8.70 9.19
CA LYS A 45 -21.21 9.32 8.06
C LYS A 45 -21.87 8.24 7.21
N GLY A 46 -22.86 7.56 7.77
CA GLY A 46 -23.67 6.56 7.06
C GLY A 46 -22.84 5.45 6.36
N PRO A 47 -23.44 4.71 5.41
CA PRO A 47 -22.72 3.70 4.66
C PRO A 47 -21.66 4.35 3.75
N LYS A 48 -20.45 3.80 3.74
CA LYS A 48 -19.34 4.29 2.91
C LYS A 48 -19.78 4.47 1.44
N PRO A 49 -19.36 5.55 0.76
CA PRO A 49 -19.68 5.77 -0.64
C PRO A 49 -19.23 4.56 -1.48
N ALA A 50 -19.95 4.26 -2.56
CA ALA A 50 -19.71 3.07 -3.39
C ALA A 50 -18.25 2.97 -3.90
N SER A 51 -17.57 4.12 -4.07
CA SER A 51 -16.15 4.21 -4.41
C SER A 51 -15.18 3.73 -3.32
N GLN A 52 -15.63 3.73 -2.06
CA GLN A 52 -14.90 3.26 -0.88
C GLN A 52 -15.41 1.89 -0.40
N LYS A 53 -16.48 1.37 -1.02
CA LYS A 53 -16.88 -0.02 -0.84
C LYS A 53 -15.89 -0.85 -1.61
N VAL A 54 -15.30 -1.82 -0.94
CA VAL A 54 -14.37 -2.72 -1.59
C VAL A 54 -15.14 -3.67 -2.50
N GLY A 55 -15.38 -3.21 -3.73
CA GLY A 55 -16.11 -3.94 -4.75
C GLY A 55 -15.16 -4.69 -5.70
N GLY A 56 -15.71 -5.69 -6.37
CA GLY A 56 -15.01 -6.42 -7.44
C GLY A 56 -13.92 -7.38 -6.95
N ILE A 57 -12.98 -7.68 -7.85
CA ILE A 57 -11.87 -8.63 -7.60
C ILE A 57 -10.99 -8.20 -6.41
N LYS A 58 -10.79 -6.89 -6.18
CA LYS A 58 -10.02 -6.38 -5.04
C LYS A 58 -10.69 -6.70 -3.71
N GLY A 59 -11.98 -6.45 -3.57
CA GLY A 59 -12.71 -6.76 -2.33
C GLY A 59 -12.94 -8.24 -2.07
N ARG A 60 -12.93 -9.04 -3.14
CA ARG A 60 -13.13 -10.48 -3.05
C ARG A 60 -11.88 -11.25 -2.69
N PHE A 61 -10.69 -10.75 -3.04
CA PHE A 61 -9.45 -11.52 -2.86
C PHE A 61 -8.28 -10.76 -2.21
N PHE A 62 -8.33 -9.43 -2.10
CA PHE A 62 -7.16 -8.64 -1.69
C PHE A 62 -7.39 -7.77 -0.44
N GLU A 63 -8.61 -7.69 0.09
CA GLU A 63 -8.91 -6.81 1.22
C GLU A 63 -9.65 -7.49 2.39
N GLY A 64 -9.32 -7.03 3.59
CA GLY A 64 -9.95 -7.44 4.84
C GLY A 64 -9.89 -8.94 5.09
N LYS A 65 -10.98 -9.50 5.60
CA LYS A 65 -11.13 -10.94 5.90
C LYS A 65 -11.05 -11.86 4.68
N ASN A 66 -11.17 -11.30 3.47
CA ASN A 66 -11.11 -12.05 2.21
C ASN A 66 -9.72 -11.96 1.55
N ALA A 67 -8.75 -11.30 2.19
CA ALA A 67 -7.38 -11.26 1.70
C ALA A 67 -6.83 -12.68 1.65
N SER A 68 -6.57 -13.17 0.43
CA SER A 68 -6.21 -14.56 0.17
C SER A 68 -5.10 -14.64 -0.88
N GLY A 69 -4.28 -15.70 -0.79
CA GLY A 69 -3.23 -16.00 -1.78
C GLY A 69 -3.76 -16.57 -3.10
N VAL A 70 -5.07 -16.79 -3.23
CA VAL A 70 -5.71 -17.35 -4.43
C VAL A 70 -5.35 -16.60 -5.73
N PRO A 71 -5.33 -15.25 -5.79
CA PRO A 71 -4.93 -14.54 -6.99
C PRO A 71 -3.50 -14.84 -7.44
N LEU A 72 -2.57 -15.05 -6.50
CA LEU A 72 -1.18 -15.39 -6.83
C LEU A 72 -1.10 -16.77 -7.50
N LEU A 73 -1.80 -17.76 -6.94
CA LEU A 73 -1.88 -19.10 -7.54
C LEU A 73 -2.55 -19.05 -8.91
N ALA A 74 -3.60 -18.25 -9.08
CA ALA A 74 -4.24 -18.05 -10.36
C ALA A 74 -3.28 -17.42 -11.39
N THR A 75 -2.44 -16.46 -10.97
CA THR A 75 -1.40 -15.86 -11.83
C THR A 75 -0.39 -16.91 -12.28
N PHE A 76 0.13 -17.73 -11.36
CA PHE A 76 1.07 -18.80 -11.71
C PHE A 76 0.44 -19.81 -12.68
N GLY A 77 -0.76 -20.30 -12.37
CA GLY A 77 -1.47 -21.25 -13.24
C GLY A 77 -1.72 -20.68 -14.64
N THR A 78 -2.09 -19.41 -14.74
CA THR A 78 -2.27 -18.72 -16.03
C THR A 78 -0.96 -18.65 -16.81
N LEU A 79 0.15 -18.31 -16.14
CA LEU A 79 1.46 -18.21 -16.79
C LEU A 79 1.94 -19.58 -17.30
N PHE A 80 1.75 -20.65 -16.52
CA PHE A 80 2.10 -22.01 -16.95
C PHE A 80 1.27 -22.46 -18.15
N LEU A 81 -0.04 -22.20 -18.16
CA LEU A 81 -0.91 -22.55 -19.28
C LEU A 81 -0.48 -21.84 -20.57
N ILE A 82 -0.26 -20.52 -20.49
CA ILE A 82 0.19 -19.74 -21.65
C ILE A 82 1.56 -20.24 -22.13
N GLY A 83 2.51 -20.41 -21.20
CA GLY A 83 3.85 -20.91 -21.52
C GLY A 83 3.83 -22.28 -22.19
N TYR A 84 3.06 -23.22 -21.65
CA TYR A 84 2.90 -24.55 -22.24
C TYR A 84 2.25 -24.49 -23.63
N THR A 85 1.27 -23.59 -23.83
CA THR A 85 0.61 -23.45 -25.13
C THR A 85 1.59 -22.90 -26.19
N ILE A 86 2.46 -21.96 -25.80
CA ILE A 86 3.52 -21.43 -26.67
C ILE A 86 4.54 -22.51 -27.00
N ASP A 87 5.07 -23.20 -25.98
CA ASP A 87 6.04 -24.28 -26.14
C ASP A 87 5.47 -25.42 -26.99
N TYR A 88 4.19 -25.75 -26.80
CA TYR A 88 3.52 -26.75 -27.61
C TYR A 88 3.46 -26.37 -29.08
N ASN A 89 3.10 -25.12 -29.39
CA ASN A 89 3.01 -24.67 -30.78
C ASN A 89 4.37 -24.47 -31.44
N MET A 90 5.38 -24.00 -30.71
CA MET A 90 6.69 -23.68 -31.28
C MET A 90 7.64 -24.88 -31.30
N HIS A 91 7.63 -25.67 -30.23
CA HIS A 91 8.53 -26.80 -30.03
C HIS A 91 7.74 -28.10 -30.25
N LEU A 92 6.98 -28.56 -29.24
CA LEU A 92 6.44 -29.93 -29.13
C LEU A 92 5.68 -30.43 -30.37
N LYS A 93 4.89 -29.57 -31.03
CA LYS A 93 4.10 -29.94 -32.23
C LYS A 93 4.96 -30.31 -33.44
N HIS A 94 6.19 -29.79 -33.54
CA HIS A 94 7.07 -30.01 -34.69
C HIS A 94 8.13 -31.11 -34.46
N HIS A 95 8.13 -31.78 -33.30
CA HIS A 95 9.09 -32.85 -32.97
C HIS A 95 9.00 -34.13 -33.80
N LYS A 96 8.16 -34.18 -34.83
CA LYS A 96 8.03 -35.36 -35.72
C LYS A 96 8.79 -35.24 -37.04
N HIS A 97 9.67 -34.25 -37.20
CA HIS A 97 10.49 -34.06 -38.41
C HIS A 97 12.01 -34.05 -38.14
N GLY A 98 12.47 -34.67 -37.04
CA GLY A 98 13.89 -34.89 -36.73
C GLY A 98 14.19 -36.39 -36.64
N HIS A 99 15.19 -36.83 -37.39
CA HIS A 99 15.69 -38.20 -37.54
C HIS A 99 15.90 -38.97 -36.22
N HIS A 100 15.75 -40.31 -36.31
CA HIS A 100 16.43 -41.27 -35.43
C HIS A 100 17.95 -41.02 -35.41
#